data_AF-A0A0G0PYU5-F1
#
_entry.id   AF-A0A0G0PYU5-F1
#
_cell.length_a   1.000
_cell.length_b   1.000
_cell.length_c   1.000
_cell.angle_alpha   90.00
_cell.angle_beta   90.00
_cell.angle_gamma   90.00
#
_symmetry.space_group_name_H-M   'P 1'
#
loop_
_entity.id
_entity.type
_entity.pdbx_description
1 polymer ?
#
loop_
_entity_poly.entity_id
_entity_poly.type
_entity_poly.pdbx_seq_one_letter_code
_entity_poly.pdbx_strand_id
1 'polypeptide(L)'
;EPQNCHGNNMIPITFAKFNNNENNICTDVCYPRVEKVIKGYKNTKGDKVEGLGGNLKYFKTDFVDAEPTDKNKKKLTEQATEMLCIREGTFEPVTEQKRFKIFKSNSHSTGIIFDQLAIPEFKKAIKDLKGKFSVYVFSLGDDTFDDEFEDVRQKVKLSPIPEAILKVYRRIFR
;
A
#
# COMPACT_ATOMS: atom_id res chain seq x y z
N GLU A 1 -5.70 25.40 -33.70
CA GLU A 1 -5.02 24.12 -33.44
C GLU A 1 -5.10 23.83 -31.95
N PRO A 2 -5.79 22.78 -31.47
CA PRO A 2 -5.69 22.40 -30.08
C PRO A 2 -4.54 21.40 -29.90
N GLN A 3 -3.65 21.73 -28.98
CA GLN A 3 -2.50 20.94 -28.59
C GLN A 3 -2.93 19.61 -27.95
N ASN A 4 -2.36 18.54 -28.46
CA ASN A 4 -2.58 17.17 -28.03
C ASN A 4 -1.77 16.91 -26.74
N CYS A 5 -2.40 17.10 -25.58
CA CYS A 5 -1.81 16.75 -24.30
C CYS A 5 -1.99 15.25 -24.02
N HIS A 6 -1.14 14.40 -24.61
CA HIS A 6 -0.93 13.02 -24.15
C HIS A 6 -0.09 13.03 -22.87
N GLY A 7 -0.72 13.41 -21.77
CA GLY A 7 -0.24 13.08 -20.44
C GLY A 7 -0.88 11.75 -20.03
N ASN A 8 -0.07 10.71 -19.82
CA ASN A 8 -0.51 9.49 -19.15
C ASN A 8 -1.02 9.84 -17.74
N ASN A 9 -2.30 10.22 -17.67
CA ASN A 9 -3.01 10.38 -16.41
C ASN A 9 -3.20 8.99 -15.84
N MET A 10 -2.26 8.58 -14.98
CA MET A 10 -2.43 7.46 -14.07
C MET A 10 -3.59 7.83 -13.14
N ILE A 11 -4.79 7.37 -13.48
CA ILE A 11 -5.97 7.49 -12.62
C ILE A 11 -5.96 6.22 -11.75
N PRO A 12 -5.51 6.27 -10.49
CA PRO A 12 -5.74 5.16 -9.58
C PRO A 12 -7.26 5.04 -9.38
N ILE A 13 -7.86 4.01 -9.97
CA ILE A 13 -9.27 3.68 -9.72
C ILE A 13 -9.34 3.00 -8.36
N THR A 14 -9.38 3.80 -7.30
CA THR A 14 -9.61 3.32 -5.94
C THR A 14 -11.10 3.08 -5.75
N PHE A 15 -11.52 1.81 -5.73
CA PHE A 15 -12.88 1.45 -5.34
C PHE A 15 -13.05 1.67 -3.84
N ALA A 16 -13.50 2.87 -3.46
CA ALA A 16 -13.85 3.18 -2.08
C ALA A 16 -15.21 2.53 -1.74
N LYS A 17 -15.16 1.44 -0.98
CA LYS A 17 -16.26 0.86 -0.17
C LYS A 17 -17.56 0.53 -0.94
N PHE A 18 -17.66 -0.71 -1.42
CA PHE A 18 -18.95 -1.39 -1.50
C PHE A 18 -19.00 -2.41 -0.37
N ASN A 19 -19.78 -2.10 0.67
CA ASN A 19 -19.92 -2.91 1.88
C ASN A 19 -20.73 -4.21 1.65
N ASN A 20 -21.21 -4.44 0.42
CA ASN A 20 -21.99 -5.62 0.10
C ASN A 20 -21.67 -6.09 -1.33
N ASN A 21 -20.79 -7.08 -1.45
CA ASN A 21 -20.59 -7.84 -2.69
C ASN A 21 -21.80 -8.79 -2.89
N GLU A 22 -23.02 -8.23 -2.85
CA GLU A 22 -24.27 -8.96 -3.04
C GLU A 22 -24.20 -9.71 -4.37
N ASN A 23 -24.41 -11.03 -4.33
CA ASN A 23 -24.35 -11.91 -5.51
C ASN A 23 -23.03 -11.81 -6.30
N ASN A 24 -21.92 -11.50 -5.63
CA ASN A 24 -20.60 -11.38 -6.24
C ASN A 24 -20.46 -10.32 -7.33
N ILE A 25 -21.35 -9.33 -7.43
CA ILE A 25 -21.35 -8.33 -8.52
C ILE A 25 -20.01 -7.59 -8.62
N CYS A 26 -19.40 -7.22 -7.50
CA CYS A 26 -18.12 -6.51 -7.53
C CYS A 26 -16.98 -7.38 -8.07
N THR A 27 -17.00 -8.69 -7.75
CA THR A 27 -15.93 -9.64 -8.12
C THR A 27 -16.12 -10.23 -9.51
N ASP A 28 -17.36 -10.56 -9.88
CA ASP A 28 -17.68 -11.32 -11.10
C ASP A 28 -18.09 -10.42 -12.26
N VAL A 29 -18.57 -9.19 -11.97
CA VAL A 29 -19.07 -8.26 -13.00
C VAL A 29 -18.19 -7.02 -13.09
N CYS A 30 -18.07 -6.26 -12.01
CA CYS A 30 -17.41 -4.96 -12.04
C CYS A 30 -15.89 -5.08 -12.24
N TYR A 31 -15.22 -5.94 -11.46
CA TYR A 31 -13.77 -6.12 -11.56
C TYR A 31 -13.32 -6.59 -12.96
N PRO A 32 -13.90 -7.65 -13.56
CA PRO A 32 -13.52 -8.09 -14.89
C PRO A 32 -13.82 -7.04 -15.97
N ARG A 33 -14.88 -6.24 -15.80
CA ARG A 33 -15.21 -5.15 -16.73
C ARG A 33 -14.16 -4.05 -16.71
N VAL A 34 -13.72 -3.64 -15.53
CA VAL A 34 -12.68 -2.60 -15.37
C VAL A 34 -11.33 -3.13 -15.83
N GLU A 35 -11.01 -4.38 -15.52
CA GLU A 35 -9.81 -5.05 -16.01
C GLU A 35 -9.75 -5.09 -17.54
N LYS A 36 -10.87 -5.43 -18.20
CA LYS A 36 -10.99 -5.40 -19.66
C LYS A 36 -10.83 -4.00 -20.24
N VAL A 37 -11.33 -2.96 -19.58
CA VAL A 37 -11.14 -1.57 -20.03
C VAL A 37 -9.66 -1.17 -19.94
N ILE A 38 -8.94 -1.62 -18.91
CA ILE A 38 -7.52 -1.30 -18.72
C ILE A 38 -6.62 -2.11 -19.66
N LYS A 39 -6.85 -3.42 -19.79
CA LYS A 39 -6.00 -4.35 -20.57
C LYS A 39 -6.41 -4.47 -22.04
N GLY A 40 -7.62 -4.04 -22.39
CA GLY A 40 -8.25 -4.29 -23.68
C GLY A 40 -9.04 -5.61 -23.71
N TYR A 41 -9.94 -5.74 -24.67
CA TYR A 41 -10.80 -6.91 -24.82
C TYR A 41 -11.26 -7.11 -26.27
N LYS A 42 -11.84 -8.28 -26.57
CA LYS A 42 -12.52 -8.52 -27.85
C LYS A 42 -14.02 -8.29 -27.70
N ASN A 43 -14.62 -7.53 -28.61
CA ASN A 43 -16.06 -7.31 -28.62
C ASN A 43 -16.80 -8.55 -29.20
N THR A 44 -18.14 -8.53 -29.17
CA THR A 44 -18.99 -9.60 -29.72
C THR A 44 -18.89 -9.77 -31.23
N LYS A 45 -18.32 -8.79 -31.94
CA LYS A 45 -18.04 -8.81 -33.38
C LYS A 45 -16.64 -9.34 -33.72
N GLY A 46 -15.83 -9.67 -32.70
CA GLY A 46 -14.47 -10.17 -32.86
C GLY A 46 -13.39 -9.09 -32.93
N ASP A 47 -13.76 -7.81 -32.94
CA ASP A 47 -12.81 -6.69 -33.01
C ASP A 47 -12.06 -6.54 -31.69
N LYS A 48 -10.75 -6.31 -31.78
CA LYS A 48 -9.90 -6.02 -30.62
C LYS A 48 -10.04 -4.55 -30.26
N VAL A 49 -10.54 -4.28 -29.05
CA VAL A 49 -10.55 -2.97 -28.42
C VAL A 49 -9.29 -2.84 -27.59
N GLU A 50 -8.47 -1.82 -27.89
CA GLU A 50 -7.27 -1.54 -27.11
C GLU A 50 -7.63 -1.06 -25.70
N GLY A 51 -6.79 -1.44 -24.74
CA GLY A 51 -6.95 -1.01 -23.35
C GLY A 51 -6.53 0.44 -23.17
N LEU A 52 -7.16 1.12 -22.21
CA LEU A 52 -6.80 2.51 -21.85
C LEU A 52 -5.48 2.59 -21.04
N GLY A 53 -4.90 1.45 -20.66
CA GLY A 53 -3.75 1.39 -19.77
C GLY A 53 -4.13 1.73 -18.32
N GLY A 54 -3.13 1.74 -17.44
CA GLY A 54 -3.28 1.98 -16.00
C GLY A 54 -3.01 0.74 -15.13
N ASN A 55 -3.14 0.89 -13.81
CA ASN A 55 -3.02 -0.20 -12.85
C ASN A 55 -4.36 -0.48 -12.17
N LEU A 56 -4.62 -1.75 -11.83
CA LEU A 56 -5.80 -2.18 -11.10
C LEU A 56 -5.38 -3.05 -9.92
N LYS A 57 -5.68 -2.59 -8.70
CA LYS A 57 -5.51 -3.39 -7.49
C LYS A 57 -6.87 -3.51 -6.79
N TYR A 58 -7.32 -4.74 -6.58
CA TYR A 58 -8.60 -5.04 -5.96
C TYR A 58 -8.37 -5.47 -4.51
N PHE A 59 -8.94 -4.72 -3.56
CA PHE A 59 -8.80 -5.00 -2.14
C PHE A 59 -10.06 -5.68 -1.62
N LYS A 60 -9.86 -6.76 -0.85
CA LYS A 60 -10.93 -7.44 -0.12
C LYS A 60 -10.72 -7.22 1.37
N THR A 61 -11.80 -6.95 2.08
CA THR A 61 -11.80 -6.97 3.54
C THR A 61 -12.08 -8.38 4.01
N ASP A 62 -11.28 -8.87 4.95
CA ASP A 62 -11.48 -10.14 5.63
C ASP A 62 -11.45 -9.89 7.13
N PHE A 63 -12.14 -10.72 7.90
CA PHE A 63 -12.05 -10.66 9.35
C PHE A 63 -10.69 -11.25 9.79
N VAL A 64 -10.10 -10.64 10.81
CA VAL A 64 -8.92 -11.17 11.48
C VAL A 64 -9.33 -11.53 12.90
N ASP A 65 -8.99 -12.74 13.32
CA ASP A 65 -9.28 -13.21 14.67
C ASP A 65 -8.64 -12.30 15.70
N ALA A 66 -9.41 -12.02 16.77
CA ALA A 66 -8.98 -11.10 17.80
C ALA A 66 -8.05 -11.73 18.84
N GLU A 67 -7.64 -12.99 18.66
CA GLU A 67 -6.71 -13.63 19.57
C GLU A 67 -5.31 -13.01 19.46
N PRO A 68 -4.61 -12.76 20.58
CA PRO A 68 -3.28 -12.14 20.63
C PRO A 68 -2.14 -13.08 20.18
N THR A 69 -2.33 -13.83 19.09
CA THR A 69 -1.31 -14.73 18.56
C THR A 69 -0.32 -13.99 17.65
N ASP A 70 0.92 -14.46 17.59
CA ASP A 70 1.93 -13.90 16.67
C ASP A 70 1.54 -14.04 15.19
N LYS A 71 0.73 -15.04 14.86
CA LYS A 71 0.13 -15.20 13.52
C LYS A 71 -0.82 -14.04 13.19
N ASN A 72 -1.66 -13.65 14.14
CA ASN A 72 -2.59 -12.54 13.95
C ASN A 72 -1.87 -11.18 13.89
N LYS A 73 -0.82 -10.97 14.70
CA LYS A 73 0.08 -9.81 14.58
C LYS A 73 0.58 -9.67 13.15
N LYS A 74 1.12 -10.76 12.60
CA LYS A 74 1.69 -10.77 11.25
C LYS A 74 0.63 -10.48 10.18
N LYS A 75 -0.55 -11.13 10.24
CA LYS A 75 -1.65 -10.91 9.27
C LYS A 75 -2.14 -9.46 9.29
N LEU A 76 -2.35 -8.88 10.47
CA LEU A 76 -2.76 -7.48 10.61
C LEU A 76 -1.72 -6.53 10.04
N THR A 77 -0.44 -6.80 10.32
CA THR A 77 0.66 -5.94 9.90
C THR A 77 0.86 -5.98 8.40
N GLU A 78 0.70 -7.15 7.79
CA GLU A 78 0.67 -7.29 6.33
C GLU A 78 -0.52 -6.54 5.71
N GLN A 79 -1.71 -6.62 6.30
CA GLN A 79 -2.89 -5.89 5.80
C GLN A 79 -2.77 -4.36 6.00
N ALA A 80 -2.23 -3.92 7.13
CA ALA A 80 -1.97 -2.51 7.41
C ALA A 80 -0.93 -1.93 6.45
N THR A 81 0.05 -2.73 6.03
CA THR A 81 1.08 -2.32 5.05
C THR A 81 0.42 -1.84 3.76
N GLU A 82 -0.55 -2.60 3.23
CA GLU A 82 -1.24 -2.19 2.00
C GLU A 82 -2.03 -0.91 2.17
N MET A 83 -2.66 -0.69 3.33
CA MET A 83 -3.37 0.56 3.62
C MET A 83 -2.42 1.77 3.72
N LEU A 84 -1.24 1.59 4.29
CA LEU A 84 -0.20 2.63 4.34
C LEU A 84 0.29 2.97 2.93
N CYS A 85 0.50 1.97 2.08
CA CYS A 85 0.84 2.15 0.67
C CYS A 85 -0.23 2.92 -0.10
N ILE A 86 -1.53 2.63 0.13
CA ILE A 86 -2.64 3.39 -0.48
C ILE A 86 -2.60 4.85 -0.02
N ARG A 87 -2.39 5.11 1.27
CA ARG A 87 -2.34 6.46 1.84
C ARG A 87 -1.22 7.30 1.23
N GLU A 88 -0.04 6.70 1.04
CA GLU A 88 1.14 7.40 0.51
C GLU A 88 1.23 7.34 -1.04
N GLY A 89 0.35 6.59 -1.70
CA GLY A 89 0.38 6.40 -3.15
C GLY A 89 1.61 5.63 -3.66
N THR A 90 2.16 4.73 -2.84
CA THR A 90 3.36 3.93 -3.13
C THR A 90 3.00 2.47 -3.34
N PHE A 91 3.01 2.02 -4.60
CA PHE A 91 2.50 0.70 -4.97
C PHE A 91 3.57 -0.25 -5.50
N GLU A 92 4.76 0.25 -5.80
CA GLU A 92 5.83 -0.55 -6.40
C GLU A 92 6.75 -1.09 -5.29
N PRO A 93 6.81 -2.42 -5.06
CA PRO A 93 7.73 -2.98 -4.09
C PRO A 93 9.18 -2.80 -4.56
N VAL A 94 10.04 -2.33 -3.65
CA VAL A 94 11.49 -2.24 -3.84
C VAL A 94 12.17 -3.34 -3.03
N THR A 95 11.74 -3.48 -1.77
CA THR A 95 12.29 -4.45 -0.83
C THR A 95 11.16 -5.07 -0.03
N GLU A 96 11.06 -6.40 -0.03
CA GLU A 96 10.04 -7.13 0.71
C GLU A 96 10.66 -8.10 1.71
N GLN A 97 11.27 -7.58 2.77
CA GLN A 97 11.81 -8.40 3.85
C GLN A 97 10.76 -8.65 4.93
N LYS A 98 10.99 -9.69 5.76
CA LYS A 98 10.11 -9.99 6.90
C LYS A 98 10.16 -8.92 7.99
N ARG A 99 11.29 -8.22 8.12
CA ARG A 99 11.54 -7.23 9.17
C ARG A 99 11.22 -5.80 8.74
N PHE A 100 11.27 -5.51 7.45
CA PHE A 100 10.86 -4.24 6.88
C PHE A 100 10.49 -4.37 5.40
N LYS A 101 9.65 -3.46 4.92
CA LYS A 101 9.30 -3.34 3.51
C LYS A 101 9.50 -1.91 3.01
N ILE A 102 9.88 -1.79 1.75
CA ILE A 102 10.03 -0.50 1.07
C ILE A 102 9.20 -0.55 -0.21
N PHE A 103 8.34 0.44 -0.36
CA PHE A 103 7.54 0.67 -1.55
C PHE A 103 7.91 2.03 -2.13
N LYS A 104 7.80 2.18 -3.45
CA LYS A 104 8.06 3.43 -4.15
C LYS A 104 6.91 3.82 -5.06
N SER A 105 6.97 5.07 -5.46
CA SER A 105 6.25 5.71 -6.53
C SER A 105 7.24 6.55 -7.34
N ASN A 106 6.77 7.27 -8.35
CA ASN A 106 7.63 8.08 -9.22
C ASN A 106 8.41 9.17 -8.46
N SER A 107 7.88 9.70 -7.35
CA SER A 107 8.46 10.83 -6.62
C SER A 107 8.60 10.63 -5.10
N HIS A 108 8.03 9.55 -4.56
CA HIS A 108 7.93 9.31 -3.12
C HIS A 108 8.13 7.83 -2.80
N SER A 109 8.67 7.53 -1.60
CA SER A 109 8.86 6.16 -1.13
C SER A 109 8.31 5.99 0.27
N THR A 110 7.83 4.80 0.58
CA THR A 110 7.27 4.45 1.89
C THR A 110 8.03 3.28 2.47
N GLY A 111 8.55 3.46 3.67
CA GLY A 111 9.20 2.42 4.46
C GLY A 111 8.31 1.98 5.59
N ILE A 112 8.17 0.67 5.77
CA ILE A 112 7.40 0.11 6.88
C ILE A 112 8.32 -0.87 7.60
N ILE A 113 8.62 -0.57 8.86
CA ILE A 113 9.55 -1.32 9.69
C ILE A 113 8.72 -2.09 10.72
N PHE A 114 8.82 -3.41 10.71
CA PHE A 114 8.07 -4.29 11.60
C PHE A 114 8.86 -4.67 12.85
N ASP A 115 10.19 -4.59 12.76
CA ASP A 115 11.11 -4.91 13.83
C ASP A 115 12.09 -3.75 13.98
N GLN A 116 12.08 -3.10 15.14
CA GLN A 116 12.93 -1.94 15.46
C GLN A 116 14.41 -2.29 15.31
N LEU A 117 14.80 -3.53 15.57
CA LEU A 117 16.17 -3.98 15.39
C LEU A 117 16.63 -3.98 13.91
N ALA A 118 15.70 -3.83 12.96
CA ALA A 118 16.01 -3.69 11.54
C ALA A 118 16.15 -2.24 11.06
N ILE A 119 16.00 -1.24 11.93
CA ILE A 119 16.22 0.18 11.59
C ILE A 119 17.60 0.42 10.96
N PRO A 120 18.71 -0.14 11.47
CA PRO A 120 20.03 0.04 10.83
C PRO A 120 20.11 -0.54 9.41
N GLU A 121 19.49 -1.71 9.18
CA GLU A 121 19.44 -2.35 7.85
C GLU A 121 18.56 -1.54 6.90
N PHE A 122 17.41 -1.08 7.36
CA PHE A 122 16.51 -0.20 6.62
C PHE A 122 17.23 1.08 6.19
N LYS A 123 17.97 1.72 7.10
CA LYS A 123 18.74 2.94 6.83
C LYS A 123 19.79 2.72 5.74
N LYS A 124 20.44 1.55 5.70
CA LYS A 124 21.33 1.20 4.58
C LYS A 124 20.57 1.09 3.27
N ALA A 125 19.42 0.42 3.26
CA ALA A 125 18.60 0.24 2.06
C ALA A 125 18.09 1.57 1.46
N ILE A 126 17.73 2.56 2.29
CA ILE A 126 17.27 3.87 1.80
C ILE A 126 18.38 4.81 1.37
N LYS A 127 19.65 4.55 1.74
CA LYS A 127 20.78 5.42 1.35
C LYS A 127 20.96 5.44 -0.17
N ASP A 128 20.78 4.29 -0.81
CA ASP A 128 20.95 4.08 -2.25
C ASP A 128 19.73 4.56 -3.06
N LEU A 129 18.61 4.82 -2.37
CA LEU A 129 17.36 5.24 -2.99
C LEU A 129 17.23 6.77 -3.00
N LYS A 130 16.70 7.31 -4.11
CA LYS A 130 16.46 8.74 -4.29
C LYS A 130 14.99 9.07 -4.00
N GLY A 131 14.76 10.18 -3.31
CA GLY A 131 13.41 10.69 -3.01
C GLY A 131 13.18 10.95 -1.52
N LYS A 132 11.98 11.40 -1.20
CA LYS A 132 11.50 11.54 0.18
C LYS A 132 10.88 10.24 0.65
N PHE A 133 11.12 9.88 1.90
CA PHE A 133 10.62 8.65 2.51
C PHE A 133 9.60 8.97 3.59
N SER A 134 8.39 8.42 3.51
CA SER A 134 7.49 8.31 4.66
C SER A 134 7.78 6.99 5.36
N VAL A 135 8.22 7.04 6.62
CA VAL A 135 8.61 5.84 7.37
C VAL A 135 7.65 5.60 8.53
N TYR A 136 7.16 4.38 8.60
CA TYR A 136 6.26 3.89 9.64
C TYR A 136 6.98 2.80 10.43
N VAL A 137 7.16 3.01 11.73
CA VAL A 137 7.78 2.03 12.63
C VAL A 137 6.69 1.37 13.46
N PHE A 138 6.63 0.05 13.39
CA PHE A 138 5.70 -0.75 14.18
C PHE A 138 6.28 -0.96 15.58
N SER A 139 5.70 -0.29 16.57
CA SER A 139 5.96 -0.51 18.00
C SER A 139 4.66 -0.84 18.72
N LEU A 140 4.76 -1.68 19.75
CA LEU A 140 3.66 -1.92 20.68
C LEU A 140 3.52 -0.76 21.68
N GLY A 141 4.55 0.10 21.79
CA GLY A 141 4.54 1.35 22.55
C GLY A 141 4.27 2.57 21.66
N ASP A 142 4.04 3.72 22.29
CA ASP A 142 3.82 5.02 21.62
C ASP A 142 5.16 5.74 21.32
N ASP A 143 6.21 4.99 20.99
CA ASP A 143 7.54 5.51 20.71
C ASP A 143 7.63 6.10 19.28
N THR A 144 8.28 7.25 19.14
CA THR A 144 8.39 7.97 17.85
C THR A 144 9.64 7.63 17.05
N PHE A 145 10.64 6.99 17.68
CA PHE A 145 11.94 6.60 17.10
C PHE A 145 12.72 7.74 16.45
N ASP A 146 12.42 9.01 16.76
CA ASP A 146 13.07 10.16 16.13
C ASP A 146 14.61 10.12 16.24
N ASP A 147 15.11 9.73 17.42
CA ASP A 147 16.54 9.61 17.73
C ASP A 147 17.26 8.61 16.82
N GLU A 148 16.59 7.54 16.38
CA GLU A 148 17.18 6.53 15.50
C GLU A 148 17.33 7.00 14.05
N PHE A 149 16.68 8.09 13.66
CA PHE A 149 16.66 8.60 12.29
C PHE A 149 17.31 9.98 12.13
N GLU A 150 18.00 10.51 13.15
CA GLU A 150 18.64 11.84 13.11
C GLU A 150 19.57 12.04 11.90
N ASP A 151 20.38 11.03 11.57
CA ASP A 151 21.33 11.03 10.45
C ASP A 151 20.66 11.07 9.05
N VAL A 152 19.39 10.68 8.95
CA VAL A 152 18.63 10.62 7.69
C VAL A 152 17.38 11.50 7.72
N ARG A 153 17.23 12.36 8.73
CA ARG A 153 16.06 13.22 8.97
C ARG A 153 15.70 14.13 7.80
N GLN A 154 16.68 14.50 6.96
CA GLN A 154 16.44 15.31 5.76
C GLN A 154 15.73 14.52 4.63
N LYS A 155 15.88 13.20 4.59
CA LYS A 155 15.26 12.30 3.59
C LYS A 155 14.00 11.62 4.12
N VAL A 156 13.95 11.37 5.43
CA VAL A 156 12.92 10.58 6.08
C VAL A 156 11.96 11.46 6.88
N LYS A 157 10.66 11.28 6.63
CA LYS A 157 9.57 11.75 7.46
C LYS A 157 9.02 10.55 8.24
N LEU A 158 9.36 10.48 9.52
CA LEU A 158 8.70 9.55 10.43
C LEU A 158 7.23 9.94 10.58
N SER A 159 6.35 8.96 10.44
CA SER A 159 4.91 9.13 10.59
C SER A 159 4.37 8.08 11.54
N PRO A 160 3.56 8.46 12.53
CA PRO A 160 2.94 7.48 13.41
C PRO A 160 1.97 6.62 12.61
N ILE A 161 1.86 5.35 13.00
CA ILE A 161 0.84 4.47 12.43
C ILE A 161 -0.54 5.09 12.73
N PRO A 162 -1.42 5.19 11.73
CA PRO A 162 -2.76 5.75 11.92
C PRO A 162 -3.49 5.11 13.11
N GLU A 163 -4.13 5.94 13.94
CA GLU A 163 -4.81 5.50 15.16
C GLU A 163 -5.85 4.40 14.89
N ALA A 164 -6.53 4.45 13.74
CA ALA A 164 -7.48 3.42 13.32
C ALA A 164 -6.85 2.03 13.26
N ILE A 165 -5.60 1.92 12.79
CA ILE A 165 -4.85 0.68 12.74
C ILE A 165 -4.42 0.29 14.17
N LEU A 166 -3.81 1.22 14.92
CA LEU A 166 -3.35 0.98 16.30
C LEU A 166 -4.48 0.51 17.22
N LYS A 167 -5.69 1.07 17.08
CA LYS A 167 -6.86 0.69 17.87
C LYS A 167 -7.27 -0.77 17.64
N VAL A 168 -7.12 -1.27 16.41
CA VAL A 168 -7.35 -2.69 16.09
C VAL A 168 -6.33 -3.55 16.82
N TYR A 169 -5.04 -3.20 16.79
CA TYR A 169 -4.01 -3.92 17.56
C TYR A 169 -4.33 -3.92 19.06
N ARG A 170 -4.54 -2.75 19.66
CA ARG A 170 -4.81 -2.63 21.11
C ARG A 170 -6.04 -3.44 21.55
N ARG A 171 -7.03 -3.66 20.67
CA ARG A 171 -8.20 -4.49 20.96
C ARG A 171 -7.90 -5.99 20.95
N ILE A 172 -6.93 -6.41 20.14
CA ILE A 172 -6.52 -7.81 19.96
C ILE A 172 -5.53 -8.24 21.05
N PHE A 173 -4.71 -7.31 21.54
CA PHE A 173 -3.70 -7.57 22.59
C PHE A 173 -4.17 -7.24 24.02
N ARG A 174 -5.49 -7.12 24.24
CA ARG A 174 -6.07 -6.85 25.57
C ARG A 174 -6.72 -8.10 26.16
#